data_AF-A0AAI9CAV9-F1
#
_entry.id   AF-A0AAI9CAV9-F1
#
_cell.length_a   1.000
_cell.length_b   1.000
_cell.length_c   1.000
_cell.angle_alpha   90.00
_cell.angle_beta   90.00
_cell.angle_gamma   90.00
#
_symmetry.space_group_name_H-M   'P 1'
#
loop_
_entity.id
_entity.type
_entity.pdbx_description
1 polymer ?
#
loop_
_entity_poly.entity_id
_entity_poly.type
_entity_poly.pdbx_seq_one_letter_code
_entity_poly.pdbx_strand_id
1 'polypeptide(L)'
;MRKKTDNQTTRQAAPHRQFRRSAVGLAVASEADVLVVARKVLSRVRDIRNAQGEGSYVFGDPACSVFALRIGSAAGEGMLREHPDWLFGLYGADTADGKRVSFPSPDQIAEDLREHYGWEQPEPIRWPMQLELFAAA
;
A
#
# COMPACT_ATOMS: atom_id res chain seq x y z
N MET A 1 40.08 -47.74 -35.46
CA MET A 1 38.96 -46.75 -35.44
C MET A 1 38.85 -46.18 -34.03
N ARG A 2 39.20 -44.90 -33.82
CA ARG A 2 39.16 -44.25 -32.50
C ARG A 2 37.85 -43.46 -32.35
N LYS A 3 37.12 -43.70 -31.25
CA LYS A 3 35.91 -42.98 -30.86
C LYS A 3 36.29 -41.52 -30.51
N LYS A 4 35.63 -40.54 -31.13
CA LYS A 4 35.64 -39.14 -30.69
C LYS A 4 34.58 -39.00 -29.60
N THR A 5 35.01 -38.64 -28.39
CA THR A 5 34.13 -38.28 -27.28
C THR A 5 33.89 -36.78 -27.38
N ASP A 6 32.66 -36.38 -27.68
CA ASP A 6 32.26 -34.97 -27.64
C ASP A 6 32.21 -34.50 -26.19
N ASN A 7 33.13 -33.60 -25.84
CA ASN A 7 33.18 -32.97 -24.53
C ASN A 7 32.12 -31.87 -24.50
N GLN A 8 30.88 -32.22 -24.09
CA GLN A 8 29.84 -31.24 -23.80
C GLN A 8 30.26 -30.42 -22.58
N THR A 9 30.86 -29.26 -22.83
CA THR A 9 31.07 -28.24 -21.81
C THR A 9 29.71 -27.68 -21.40
N THR A 10 29.12 -28.26 -20.35
CA THR A 10 27.99 -27.66 -19.64
C THR A 10 28.43 -26.29 -19.13
N ARG A 11 28.07 -25.22 -19.86
CA ARG A 11 28.12 -23.85 -19.34
C ARG A 11 27.20 -23.81 -18.13
N GLN A 12 27.78 -23.93 -16.94
CA GLN A 12 27.09 -23.62 -15.69
C GLN A 12 26.57 -22.19 -15.83
N ALA A 13 25.25 -22.04 -15.97
CA ALA A 13 24.61 -20.75 -15.87
C ALA A 13 25.01 -20.17 -14.50
N ALA A 14 25.69 -19.02 -14.51
CA ALA A 14 26.03 -18.33 -13.28
C ALA A 14 24.76 -18.17 -12.43
N PRO A 15 24.82 -18.37 -11.10
CA PRO A 15 23.65 -18.25 -10.26
C PRO A 15 23.03 -16.88 -10.51
N HIS A 16 21.82 -16.87 -11.08
CA HIS A 16 21.06 -15.65 -11.30
C HIS A 16 21.07 -14.89 -9.99
N ARG A 17 21.70 -13.70 -9.95
CA ARG A 17 21.71 -12.86 -8.74
C ARG A 17 20.26 -12.64 -8.34
N GLN A 18 19.81 -13.36 -7.32
CA GLN A 18 18.56 -13.06 -6.65
C GLN A 18 18.82 -11.82 -5.82
N PHE A 19 18.72 -10.65 -6.46
CA PHE A 19 18.66 -9.40 -5.72
C PHE A 19 17.35 -9.43 -4.95
N ARG A 20 17.42 -9.77 -3.65
CA ARG A 20 16.36 -9.40 -2.71
C ARG A 20 16.36 -7.88 -2.65
N ARG A 21 15.56 -7.24 -3.50
CA ARG A 21 15.30 -5.81 -3.37
C ARG A 21 14.35 -5.66 -2.20
N SER A 22 14.85 -5.12 -1.10
CA SER A 22 14.01 -4.73 0.03
C SER A 22 12.90 -3.81 -0.45
N ALA A 23 11.75 -3.83 0.23
CA ALA A 23 10.70 -2.85 -0.02
C ALA A 23 11.28 -1.44 0.10
N VAL A 24 10.97 -0.58 -0.88
CA VAL A 24 11.44 0.81 -0.90
C VAL A 24 10.31 1.69 -0.42
N GLY A 25 10.58 2.52 0.59
CA GLY A 25 9.63 3.49 1.11
C GLY A 25 9.21 4.47 0.02
N LEU A 26 7.91 4.68 -0.12
CA LEU A 26 7.32 5.62 -1.07
C LEU A 26 7.38 7.06 -0.55
N ALA A 27 7.12 7.23 0.76
CA ALA A 27 7.09 8.52 1.43
C ALA A 27 7.27 8.33 2.93
N VAL A 28 7.60 9.41 3.62
CA VAL A 28 7.45 9.51 5.08
C VAL A 28 6.22 10.37 5.33
N ALA A 29 5.27 9.85 6.12
CA ALA A 29 4.06 10.54 6.48
C ALA A 29 4.30 11.48 7.65
N SER A 30 3.69 12.66 7.58
CA SER A 30 3.53 13.59 8.68
C SER A 30 2.06 14.00 8.73
N GLU A 31 1.57 14.38 9.90
CA GLU A 31 0.18 14.83 10.05
C GLU A 31 -0.14 16.02 9.12
N ALA A 32 0.79 16.97 9.02
CA ALA A 32 0.67 18.15 8.16
C ALA A 32 0.62 17.82 6.66
N ASP A 33 1.35 16.78 6.22
CA ASP A 33 1.49 16.40 4.80
C ASP A 33 0.69 15.15 4.42
N VAL A 34 -0.20 14.67 5.28
CA VAL A 34 -0.90 13.39 5.09
C VAL A 34 -1.65 13.31 3.75
N LEU A 35 -2.26 14.40 3.30
CA LEU A 35 -2.93 14.49 1.99
C LEU A 35 -1.95 14.38 0.82
N VAL A 36 -0.73 14.92 0.95
CA VAL A 36 0.31 14.81 -0.07
C VAL A 36 0.78 13.36 -0.16
N VAL A 37 0.98 12.70 0.98
CA VAL A 37 1.33 11.28 1.03
C VAL A 37 0.23 10.40 0.47
N ALA A 38 -1.03 10.65 0.84
CA ALA A 38 -2.19 9.92 0.32
C ALA A 38 -2.29 10.01 -1.21
N ARG A 39 -2.02 11.18 -1.80
CA ARG A 39 -1.96 11.34 -3.27
C ARG A 39 -0.84 10.53 -3.90
N LYS A 40 0.35 10.48 -3.27
CA LYS A 40 1.48 9.65 -3.75
C LYS A 40 1.13 8.16 -3.68
N VAL A 41 0.53 7.72 -2.58
CA VAL A 41 0.03 6.35 -2.41
C VAL A 41 -0.96 6.01 -3.52
N LEU A 42 -1.98 6.84 -3.72
CA LEU A 42 -2.99 6.61 -4.76
C LEU A 42 -2.36 6.54 -6.16
N SER A 43 -1.42 7.44 -6.47
CA SER A 43 -0.68 7.39 -7.74
C SER A 43 0.04 6.05 -7.89
N ARG A 44 0.73 5.60 -6.85
CA ARG A 44 1.47 4.34 -6.89
C ARG A 44 0.57 3.12 -7.03
N VAL A 45 -0.57 3.10 -6.33
CA VAL A 45 -1.61 2.06 -6.43
C VAL A 45 -2.14 1.99 -7.87
N ARG A 46 -2.43 3.14 -8.49
CA ARG A 46 -2.88 3.21 -9.89
C ARG A 46 -1.81 2.69 -10.85
N ASP A 47 -0.56 3.06 -10.64
CA ASP A 47 0.55 2.59 -11.48
C ASP A 47 0.70 1.06 -11.40
N ILE A 48 0.68 0.50 -10.19
CA ILE A 48 0.74 -0.95 -9.98
C ILE A 48 -0.44 -1.63 -10.68
N ARG A 49 -1.66 -1.15 -10.45
CA ARG A 49 -2.88 -1.73 -11.02
C ARG A 49 -2.89 -1.67 -12.54
N ASN A 50 -2.49 -0.54 -13.13
CA ASN A 50 -2.46 -0.37 -14.58
C ASN A 50 -1.35 -1.20 -15.23
N ALA A 51 -0.21 -1.37 -14.57
CA ALA A 51 0.92 -2.11 -15.11
C ALA A 51 0.81 -3.63 -14.92
N GLN A 52 0.17 -4.11 -13.85
CA GLN A 52 0.21 -5.52 -13.46
C GLN A 52 -1.19 -6.15 -13.27
N GLY A 53 -2.25 -5.34 -13.23
CA GLY A 53 -3.62 -5.83 -13.08
C GLY A 53 -4.02 -6.21 -11.67
N GLU A 54 -3.11 -6.15 -10.68
CA GLU A 54 -3.40 -6.47 -9.29
C GLU A 54 -3.55 -5.23 -8.40
N GLY A 55 -4.16 -5.42 -7.23
CA GLY A 55 -4.21 -4.39 -6.19
C GLY A 55 -2.87 -4.22 -5.46
N SER A 56 -2.88 -3.35 -4.46
CA SER A 56 -1.71 -3.07 -3.63
C SER A 56 -2.04 -3.20 -2.15
N TYR A 57 -1.13 -3.82 -1.40
CA TYR A 57 -1.00 -3.63 0.04
C TYR A 57 -0.35 -2.27 0.28
N VAL A 58 -0.84 -1.54 1.27
CA VAL A 58 -0.18 -0.31 1.73
C VAL A 58 0.11 -0.44 3.22
N PHE A 59 1.40 -0.27 3.52
CA PHE A 59 1.95 -0.42 4.87
C PHE A 59 2.44 0.93 5.38
N GLY A 60 2.32 1.15 6.68
CA GLY A 60 2.92 2.25 7.41
C GLY A 60 3.74 1.72 8.59
N ASP A 61 5.05 1.96 8.59
CA ASP A 61 5.92 1.53 9.70
C ASP A 61 5.88 2.50 10.89
N PRO A 62 6.38 2.13 12.08
CA PRO A 62 6.43 3.01 13.25
C PRO A 62 7.28 4.28 13.08
N ALA A 63 8.16 4.32 12.07
CA ALA A 63 8.93 5.50 11.69
C ALA A 63 8.16 6.40 10.68
N CYS A 64 6.87 6.13 10.48
CA CYS A 64 5.98 6.81 9.54
C CYS A 64 6.36 6.62 8.06
N SER A 65 7.18 5.62 7.72
CA SER A 65 7.47 5.29 6.32
C SER A 65 6.31 4.52 5.72
N VAL A 66 5.85 4.98 4.57
CA VAL A 66 4.74 4.38 3.82
C VAL A 66 5.27 3.58 2.64
N PHE A 67 4.76 2.36 2.48
CA PHE A 67 5.11 1.45 1.40
C PHE A 67 3.85 1.06 0.64
N ALA A 68 3.86 1.09 -0.69
CA ALA A 68 2.78 0.57 -1.53
C ALA A 68 3.32 -0.57 -2.41
N LEU A 69 2.91 -1.80 -2.12
CA LEU A 69 3.44 -3.02 -2.70
C LEU A 69 2.35 -3.82 -3.38
N ARG A 70 2.67 -4.39 -4.54
CA ARG A 70 1.75 -5.22 -5.32
C ARG A 70 1.34 -6.47 -4.53
N ILE A 71 0.05 -6.80 -4.56
CA ILE A 71 -0.49 -8.04 -4.01
C ILE A 71 0.11 -9.23 -4.76
N GLY A 72 0.53 -10.28 -4.05
CA GLY A 72 1.22 -11.43 -4.65
C GLY A 72 2.68 -11.19 -5.04
N SER A 73 3.25 -10.00 -4.76
CA SER A 73 4.69 -9.78 -4.90
C SER A 73 5.46 -10.34 -3.70
N ALA A 74 6.65 -10.90 -3.93
CA ALA A 74 7.47 -11.45 -2.85
C ALA A 74 7.76 -10.45 -1.72
N ALA A 75 7.93 -9.16 -2.06
CA ALA A 75 8.11 -8.09 -1.08
C ALA A 75 6.81 -7.80 -0.30
N GLY A 76 5.66 -7.72 -0.98
CA GLY A 76 4.37 -7.51 -0.33
C GLY A 76 3.97 -8.65 0.59
N GLU A 77 4.09 -9.90 0.10
CA GLU A 77 3.80 -11.10 0.88
C GLU A 77 4.79 -11.31 2.03
N GLY A 78 6.06 -10.92 1.85
CA GLY A 78 7.06 -10.92 2.91
C GLY A 78 6.70 -9.93 4.02
N MET A 79 6.42 -8.68 3.66
CA MET A 79 6.07 -7.62 4.60
C MET A 79 4.75 -7.94 5.34
N LEU A 80 3.73 -8.46 4.64
CA LEU A 80 2.48 -8.90 5.27
C LEU A 80 2.70 -10.01 6.31
N ARG A 81 3.64 -10.93 6.06
CA ARG A 81 3.95 -12.03 6.97
C ARG A 81 4.78 -11.57 8.17
N GLU A 82 5.74 -10.69 7.94
CA GLU A 82 6.72 -10.23 8.95
C GLU A 82 6.15 -9.10 9.82
N HIS A 83 5.31 -8.23 9.25
CA HIS A 83 4.77 -7.03 9.87
C HIS A 83 3.29 -6.84 9.52
N PRO A 84 2.40 -7.78 9.91
CA PRO A 84 0.96 -7.68 9.59
C PRO A 84 0.31 -6.44 10.23
N ASP A 85 0.83 -5.97 11.36
CA ASP A 85 0.38 -4.78 12.09
C ASP A 85 0.67 -3.47 11.36
N TRP A 86 1.58 -3.46 10.38
CA TRP A 86 1.86 -2.25 9.58
C TRP A 86 0.88 -2.05 8.45
N LEU A 87 0.05 -3.05 8.13
CA LEU A 87 -0.91 -2.96 7.05
C LEU A 87 -2.09 -2.06 7.46
N PHE A 88 -2.26 -0.93 6.78
CA PHE A 88 -3.43 -0.07 7.00
C PHE A 88 -4.47 -0.19 5.90
N GLY A 89 -4.12 -0.68 4.72
CA GLY A 89 -5.09 -0.74 3.61
C GLY A 89 -4.73 -1.66 2.46
N LEU A 90 -5.78 -2.19 1.82
CA LEU A 90 -5.71 -2.85 0.52
C LEU A 90 -6.48 -2.00 -0.49
N TYR A 91 -5.80 -1.55 -1.54
CA TYR A 91 -6.42 -0.67 -2.54
C TYR A 91 -6.28 -1.22 -3.96
N GLY A 92 -7.31 -0.98 -4.78
CA GLY A 92 -7.33 -1.41 -6.18
C GLY A 92 -7.34 -2.93 -6.38
N ALA A 93 -7.59 -3.70 -5.33
CA ALA A 93 -7.82 -5.15 -5.42
C ALA A 93 -9.22 -5.41 -5.98
N ASP A 94 -9.40 -6.50 -6.73
CA ASP A 94 -10.73 -6.92 -7.14
C ASP A 94 -11.48 -7.50 -5.93
N THR A 95 -12.79 -7.29 -5.88
CA THR A 95 -13.65 -7.95 -4.89
C THR A 95 -13.60 -9.48 -5.08
N ALA A 96 -14.01 -10.23 -4.06
CA ALA A 96 -14.14 -11.69 -4.15
C ALA A 96 -15.02 -12.16 -5.33
N ASP A 97 -15.96 -11.32 -5.76
CA ASP A 97 -16.83 -11.55 -6.92
C ASP A 97 -16.19 -11.18 -8.27
N GLY A 98 -14.90 -10.83 -8.29
CA GLY A 98 -14.17 -10.40 -9.49
C GLY A 98 -14.58 -9.01 -10.01
N LYS A 99 -15.44 -8.28 -9.30
CA LYS A 99 -15.79 -6.91 -9.67
C LYS A 99 -14.63 -5.98 -9.35
N ARG A 100 -14.31 -5.11 -10.31
CA ARG A 100 -13.30 -4.08 -10.20
C ARG A 100 -13.72 -3.06 -9.14
N VAL A 101 -12.95 -2.96 -8.05
CA VAL A 101 -13.18 -1.95 -7.02
C VAL A 101 -12.76 -0.59 -7.58
N SER A 102 -13.60 0.42 -7.42
CA SER A 102 -13.24 1.81 -7.74
C SER A 102 -12.03 2.23 -6.89
N PHE A 103 -11.11 2.98 -7.47
CA PHE A 103 -10.00 3.53 -6.67
C PHE A 103 -10.56 4.45 -5.57
N PRO A 104 -9.99 4.41 -4.35
CA PRO A 104 -10.36 5.32 -3.28
C PRO A 104 -10.04 6.77 -3.66
N SER A 105 -10.69 7.72 -2.99
CA SER A 105 -10.29 9.13 -3.04
C SER A 105 -8.99 9.34 -2.24
N PRO A 106 -8.23 10.41 -2.51
CA PRO A 106 -7.11 10.79 -1.66
C PRO A 106 -7.51 11.03 -0.20
N ASP A 107 -8.71 11.55 0.05
CA ASP A 107 -9.20 11.82 1.40
C ASP A 107 -9.45 10.53 2.20
N GLN A 108 -9.98 9.49 1.55
CA GLN A 108 -10.15 8.16 2.18
C GLN A 108 -8.79 7.56 2.59
N ILE A 109 -7.79 7.62 1.72
CA ILE A 109 -6.44 7.15 2.06
C ILE A 109 -5.83 8.00 3.19
N ALA A 110 -6.09 9.31 3.21
CA ALA A 110 -5.61 10.19 4.26
C ALA A 110 -6.30 9.91 5.61
N GLU A 111 -7.57 9.53 5.61
CA GLU A 111 -8.30 9.08 6.79
C GLU A 111 -7.69 7.78 7.33
N ASP A 112 -7.51 6.77 6.47
CA ASP A 112 -6.88 5.50 6.86
C ASP A 112 -5.47 5.70 7.45
N LEU A 113 -4.67 6.61 6.86
CA LEU A 113 -3.33 6.97 7.37
C LEU A 113 -3.41 7.63 8.75
N ARG A 114 -4.37 8.54 8.97
CA ARG A 114 -4.56 9.19 10.27
C ARG A 114 -4.98 8.21 11.33
N GLU A 115 -5.93 7.33 11.01
CA GLU A 115 -6.37 6.26 11.91
C GLU A 115 -5.21 5.32 12.27
N HIS A 116 -4.42 4.90 11.27
CA HIS A 116 -3.28 4.00 11.48
C HIS A 116 -2.22 4.59 12.41
N TYR A 117 -1.92 5.88 12.29
CA TYR A 117 -0.93 6.55 13.14
C TYR A 117 -1.51 7.18 14.41
N GLY A 118 -2.82 7.06 14.65
CA GLY A 118 -3.49 7.71 15.77
C GLY A 118 -3.43 9.24 15.72
N TRP A 119 -3.33 9.82 14.53
CA TRP A 119 -3.45 11.27 14.34
C TRP A 119 -4.92 11.65 14.40
N GLU A 120 -5.42 11.85 15.63
CA GLU A 120 -6.81 12.24 15.87
C GLU A 120 -7.20 13.43 14.99
N GLN A 121 -8.33 13.31 14.29
CA GLN A 121 -9.03 14.52 13.88
C GLN A 121 -9.67 15.09 15.14
N PRO A 122 -9.49 16.39 15.47
CA PRO A 122 -10.28 17.00 16.53
C PRO A 122 -11.75 16.73 16.24
N GLU A 123 -12.51 16.28 17.24
CA GLU A 123 -13.93 15.98 17.07
C GLU A 123 -14.58 17.15 16.30
N PRO A 124 -15.27 16.89 15.17
CA PRO A 124 -16.02 17.96 14.54
C PRO A 124 -16.99 18.46 15.60
N ILE A 125 -16.86 19.74 15.98
CA ILE A 125 -17.78 20.40 16.90
C ILE A 125 -19.17 20.17 16.34
N ARG A 126 -19.89 19.18 16.89
CA ARG A 126 -21.31 19.00 16.65
C ARG A 126 -21.95 20.19 17.34
N TRP A 127 -22.12 21.28 16.61
CA TRP A 127 -22.94 22.38 17.06
C TRP A 127 -24.26 21.80 17.57
N PRO A 128 -24.64 22.06 18.84
CA PRO A 128 -25.87 21.50 19.34
C PRO A 128 -27.02 21.97 18.47
N MET A 129 -27.89 21.01 18.13
CA MET A 129 -29.21 21.20 17.55
C MET A 129 -29.87 22.46 18.09
N GLN A 130 -30.54 23.20 17.20
CA GLN A 130 -31.38 24.36 17.51
C GLN A 130 -31.95 24.28 18.93
N LEU A 131 -31.43 25.13 19.83
CA LEU A 131 -32.09 25.39 21.11
C LEU A 131 -33.45 25.99 20.79
N GLU A 132 -34.49 25.22 21.11
CA GLU A 132 -35.89 25.63 21.12
C GLU A 132 -36.00 27.06 21.67
N LEU A 133 -36.42 27.98 20.80
CA LEU A 133 -36.70 29.35 21.18
C LEU A 133 -37.99 29.31 22.01
N PHE A 134 -37.87 29.26 23.34
CA PHE A 134 -38.99 29.61 24.21
C PHE A 134 -39.36 31.07 23.93
N ALA A 135 -40.28 31.29 23.01
CA ALA A 135 -41.02 32.54 22.93
C ALA A 135 -42.01 32.54 24.08
N ALA A 136 -41.63 33.19 25.18
CA ALA A 136 -42.60 33.68 26.14
C ALA A 136 -43.49 34.72 25.44
N ALA A 137 -44.78 34.43 25.35
CA ALA A 137 -45.86 35.40 25.18
C ALA A 137 -47.15 34.83 25.79
#